data_AF-A0A4D6NFQ7-F1
#
_entry.id   AF-A0A4D6NFQ7-F1
#
_cell.length_a   1.000
_cell.length_b   1.000
_cell.length_c   1.000
_cell.angle_alpha   90.00
_cell.angle_beta   90.00
_cell.angle_gamma   90.00
#
_symmetry.space_group_name_H-M   'P 1'
#
loop_
_entity.id
_entity.type
_entity.pdbx_description
1 polymer ?
#
loop_
_entity_poly.entity_id
_entity_poly.type
_entity_poly.pdbx_seq_one_letter_code
_entity_poly.pdbx_strand_id
1 'polypeptide(L)'
;MYERHEELMAHHGKVYKDSHDREKSFRIFKENVNYIEAFNNAAHKHDKLAINHFADLTNEEFITLRNKFKEHDAARHFLLLQQLKEFTN
;
A
#
# COMPACT_ATOMS: atom_id res chain seq x y z
N MET A 1 -1.95 13.17 -8.72
CA MET A 1 -1.44 12.64 -7.43
C MET A 1 -2.50 12.76 -6.34
N TYR A 2 -3.01 13.97 -6.05
CA TYR A 2 -4.10 14.16 -5.10
C TYR A 2 -5.38 13.41 -5.49
N GLU A 3 -5.86 13.54 -6.74
CA GLU A 3 -7.04 12.81 -7.23
C GLU A 3 -6.91 11.29 -7.05
N ARG A 4 -5.75 10.72 -7.40
CA ARG A 4 -5.47 9.28 -7.20
C ARG A 4 -5.49 8.85 -5.73
N HIS A 5 -5.09 9.74 -4.83
CA HIS A 5 -5.17 9.47 -3.39
C HIS A 5 -6.62 9.52 -2.92
N GLU A 6 -7.44 10.43 -3.45
CA GLU A 6 -8.88 10.47 -3.17
C GLU A 6 -9.61 9.26 -3.74
N GLU A 7 -9.24 8.79 -4.93
CA GLU A 7 -9.73 7.53 -5.50
C GLU A 7 -9.34 6.33 -4.63
N LEU A 8 -8.09 6.27 -4.15
CA LEU A 8 -7.66 5.24 -3.20
C LEU A 8 -8.55 5.28 -1.95
N MET A 9 -8.79 6.47 -1.39
CA MET A 9 -9.62 6.63 -0.20
C MET A 9 -11.06 6.18 -0.44
N ALA A 10 -11.66 6.59 -1.57
CA ALA A 10 -13.03 6.23 -1.93
C ALA A 10 -13.16 4.73 -2.20
N HIS A 11 -12.24 4.14 -2.97
CA HIS A 11 -12.27 2.74 -3.39
C HIS A 11 -12.06 1.78 -2.21
N HIS A 12 -11.21 2.17 -1.25
CA HIS A 12 -10.84 1.33 -0.11
C HIS A 12 -11.46 1.75 1.23
N GLY A 13 -12.34 2.76 1.22
CA GLY A 13 -13.02 3.26 2.42
C GLY A 13 -12.06 3.85 3.45
N LYS A 14 -10.96 4.49 3.01
CA LYS A 14 -9.99 5.07 3.94
C LYS A 14 -10.51 6.38 4.52
N VAL A 15 -10.49 6.46 5.84
CA VAL A 15 -10.82 7.66 6.60
C VAL A 15 -9.67 7.95 7.54
N TYR A 16 -9.10 9.14 7.42
CA TYR A 16 -8.03 9.62 8.30
C TYR A 16 -8.61 10.36 9.49
N LYS A 17 -7.93 10.26 10.63
CA LYS A 17 -8.36 10.88 11.89
C LYS A 17 -8.38 12.40 11.80
N ASP A 18 -7.35 12.98 11.20
CA ASP A 18 -7.18 14.41 11.05
C ASP A 18 -6.39 14.76 9.78
N SER A 19 -6.27 16.05 9.51
CA SER A 19 -5.56 16.56 8.32
C SER A 19 -4.07 16.24 8.35
N HIS A 20 -3.46 16.12 9.53
CA HIS A 20 -2.04 15.80 9.65
C HIS A 20 -1.79 14.35 9.23
N ASP A 21 -2.62 13.42 9.69
CA ASP A 21 -2.56 12.01 9.30
C ASP A 21 -2.83 11.85 7.80
N ARG A 22 -3.83 12.56 7.25
CA ARG A 22 -4.10 12.57 5.80
C ARG A 22 -2.91 13.05 5.00
N GLU A 23 -2.27 14.15 5.43
CA GLU A 23 -1.10 14.72 4.76
C GLU A 23 0.12 13.78 4.83
N LYS A 24 0.34 13.12 5.98
CA LYS A 24 1.39 12.10 6.11
C LYS A 24 1.15 10.93 5.15
N SER A 25 -0.06 10.35 5.14
CA SER A 25 -0.44 9.26 4.24
C SER A 25 -0.37 9.67 2.77
N PHE A 26 -0.70 10.92 2.42
CA PHE A 26 -0.57 11.43 1.06
C PHE A 26 0.88 11.47 0.57
N ARG A 27 1.83 11.88 1.43
CA ARG A 27 3.27 11.86 1.08
C ARG A 27 3.76 10.44 0.80
N ILE A 28 3.42 9.49 1.68
CA ILE A 28 3.77 8.07 1.52
C ILE A 28 3.16 7.51 0.24
N PHE A 29 1.88 7.81 0.00
CA PHE A 29 1.19 7.43 -1.23
C PHE A 29 1.91 7.91 -2.48
N LYS A 30 2.32 9.18 -2.51
CA LYS A 30 3.05 9.73 -3.64
C LYS A 30 4.37 8.98 -3.88
N GLU A 31 5.13 8.68 -2.83
CA GLU A 31 6.39 7.93 -2.93
C GLU A 31 6.17 6.51 -3.47
N ASN A 32 5.18 5.79 -2.94
CA ASN A 32 4.85 4.43 -3.36
C ASN A 32 4.34 4.38 -4.81
N VAL A 33 3.52 5.33 -5.25
CA VAL A 33 3.06 5.35 -6.64
C VAL A 33 4.20 5.68 -7.61
N ASN A 34 5.11 6.58 -7.25
CA ASN A 34 6.30 6.84 -8.05
C ASN A 34 7.17 5.58 -8.18
N TYR A 35 7.32 4.81 -7.10
CA TYR A 35 8.01 3.51 -7.14
C TYR A 35 7.32 2.52 -8.06
N ILE A 36 5.99 2.38 -7.98
CA ILE A 36 5.19 1.51 -8.85
C ILE A 36 5.39 1.88 -10.33
N GLU A 37 5.30 3.17 -10.66
CA GLU A 37 5.48 3.66 -12.02
C GLU A 37 6.91 3.42 -12.54
N ALA A 38 7.93 3.70 -11.72
CA ALA A 38 9.33 3.45 -12.07
C ALA A 38 9.61 1.95 -12.27
N PHE A 39 9.06 1.11 -11.39
CA PHE A 39 9.16 -0.35 -11.47
C PHE A 39 8.53 -0.89 -12.75
N ASN A 40 7.32 -0.44 -13.08
CA ASN A 40 6.58 -0.90 -14.25
C ASN A 40 7.17 -0.39 -15.57
N ASN A 41 7.90 0.74 -15.54
CA ASN A 41 8.59 1.28 -16.71
C ASN A 41 9.96 0.63 -16.96
N ALA A 42 10.51 -0.13 -16.02
CA ALA A 42 11.75 -0.88 -16.23
C ALA A 42 11.50 -2.04 -17.21
N ALA A 43 12.24 -2.07 -18.33
CA ALA A 43 12.11 -3.11 -19.35
C ALA A 43 12.37 -4.52 -18.77
N HIS A 44 11.58 -5.50 -19.20
CA HIS A 44 11.74 -6.94 -18.91
C HIS A 44 11.20 -7.47 -17.56
N LYS A 45 10.24 -6.82 -16.91
CA LYS A 45 9.52 -7.45 -15.78
C LYS A 45 8.23 -8.14 -16.24
N HIS A 46 8.10 -9.43 -15.90
CA HIS A 46 6.87 -10.21 -16.11
C HIS A 46 5.78 -9.82 -15.10
N ASP A 47 6.18 -9.33 -13.92
CA ASP A 47 5.30 -8.89 -12.86
C ASP A 47 5.10 -7.38 -12.90
N LYS A 48 3.87 -6.92 -12.63
CA LYS A 48 3.50 -5.50 -12.57
C LYS A 48 2.99 -5.17 -11.19
N LEU A 49 3.40 -4.02 -10.67
CA LEU A 49 2.85 -3.47 -9.43
C LEU A 49 1.63 -2.60 -9.73
N ALA A 50 0.71 -2.54 -8.78
CA ALA A 50 -0.48 -1.70 -8.86
C ALA A 50 -0.76 -1.01 -7.52
N ILE A 51 -1.46 0.13 -7.61
CA ILE A 51 -2.00 0.81 -6.43
C ILE A 51 -2.98 -0.12 -5.74
N ASN A 52 -2.83 -0.30 -4.43
CA ASN A 52 -3.67 -1.17 -3.62
C ASN A 52 -3.98 -0.54 -2.25
N HIS A 53 -4.72 -1.26 -1.40
CA HIS A 53 -5.15 -0.82 -0.07
C HIS A 53 -4.01 -0.31 0.84
N PHE A 54 -2.76 -0.69 0.60
CA PHE A 54 -1.59 -0.35 1.41
C PHE A 54 -0.70 0.72 0.79
N ALA A 55 -1.12 1.31 -0.33
CA ALA A 55 -0.30 2.27 -1.07
C ALA A 55 0.06 3.53 -0.26
N ASP A 56 -0.62 3.82 0.84
CA ASP A 56 -0.39 4.96 1.74
C ASP A 56 0.31 4.58 3.08
N LEU A 57 0.86 3.37 3.18
CA LEU A 57 1.58 2.89 4.37
C LEU A 57 3.09 2.78 4.12
N THR A 58 3.88 2.97 5.18
CA THR A 58 5.30 2.56 5.14
C THR A 58 5.42 1.03 5.27
N ASN A 59 6.59 0.50 4.93
CA ASN A 59 6.87 -0.93 5.10
C ASN A 59 6.76 -1.36 6.57
N GLU A 60 7.23 -0.53 7.51
CA GLU A 60 7.13 -0.81 8.95
C GLU A 60 5.68 -0.83 9.42
N GLU A 61 4.88 0.17 9.02
CA GLU A 61 3.45 0.26 9.36
C GLU A 61 2.69 -0.95 8.80
N PHE A 62 3.00 -1.33 7.57
CA PHE A 62 2.46 -2.52 6.93
C PHE A 62 2.85 -3.81 7.67
N ILE A 63 4.11 -3.98 8.07
CA ILE A 63 4.59 -5.14 8.84
C ILE A 63 3.90 -5.21 10.21
N THR A 64 3.78 -4.07 10.91
CA THR A 64 3.08 -4.00 12.20
C THR A 64 1.62 -4.41 12.05
N LEU A 65 0.93 -3.89 11.03
CA LEU A 65 -0.46 -4.24 10.72
C LEU A 65 -0.59 -5.75 10.47
N ARG A 66 0.25 -6.32 9.61
CA ARG A 66 0.27 -7.75 9.30
C ARG A 66 0.51 -8.60 10.54
N ASN A 67 1.45 -8.24 11.39
CA ASN A 67 1.80 -9.03 12.56
C ASN A 67 0.66 -9.03 13.59
N LYS A 68 -0.03 -7.91 13.79
CA LYS A 68 -1.27 -7.85 14.60
C LYS A 68 -2.35 -8.79 14.05
N PHE A 69 -2.47 -8.92 12.73
CA PHE A 69 -3.40 -9.86 12.12
C PHE A 69 -2.96 -11.33 12.27
N LYS A 70 -1.65 -11.64 12.21
CA LYS A 70 -1.13 -13.00 12.47
C LYS A 70 -1.50 -13.51 13.86
N GLU A 71 -1.53 -12.62 14.85
CA GLU A 71 -1.84 -12.96 16.24
C GLU A 71 -3.34 -13.29 16.44
N HIS A 72 -4.22 -12.85 15.53
CA HIS A 72 -5.67 -12.94 15.70
C HIS A 72 -6.42 -13.77 14.65
N ASP A 73 -5.87 -14.10 13.47
CA ASP A 73 -6.55 -14.94 12.48
C ASP A 73 -5.62 -15.51 11.38
N ALA A 74 -5.48 -16.83 11.29
CA ALA A 74 -4.55 -17.48 10.34
C ALA A 74 -5.03 -17.42 8.88
N ALA A 75 -6.34 -17.34 8.63
CA ALA A 75 -6.92 -17.39 7.28
C ALA A 75 -6.77 -16.09 6.49
N ARG A 76 -6.78 -14.93 7.16
CA ARG A 76 -6.57 -13.61 6.52
C ARG A 76 -5.10 -13.29 6.30
N HIS A 77 -4.22 -13.96 7.04
CA HIS A 77 -2.77 -13.81 6.93
C HIS A 77 -2.22 -14.22 5.55
N PHE A 78 -2.83 -15.23 4.93
CA PHE A 78 -2.38 -15.77 3.64
C PHE A 78 -2.58 -14.78 2.48
N LEU A 79 -3.69 -14.03 2.46
CA LEU A 79 -3.95 -12.99 1.46
C LEU A 79 -2.96 -11.81 1.54
N LEU A 80 -2.59 -11.40 2.75
CA LEU A 80 -1.59 -10.35 2.99
C LEU A 80 -0.17 -10.79 2.60
N LEU A 81 0.16 -12.09 2.75
CA LEU A 81 1.45 -12.64 2.36
C LEU A 81 1.62 -12.77 0.84
N GLN A 82 0.53 -12.95 0.10
CA GLN A 82 0.59 -13.03 -1.36
C GLN A 82 0.94 -11.65 -1.97
N GLN A 83 0.37 -10.57 -1.44
CA GLN A 83 0.70 -9.19 -1.86
C GLN A 83 2.11 -8.74 -1.41
N LEU A 84 2.64 -9.32 -0.32
CA LEU A 84 3.99 -9.05 0.18
C LEU A 84 5.11 -9.49 -0.74
N LYS A 85 4.92 -10.59 -1.49
CA LYS A 85 5.92 -11.07 -2.44
C LYS A 85 6.09 -10.13 -3.62
N GLU A 86 5.09 -9.30 -3.91
CA GLU A 86 5.15 -8.29 -4.98
C GLU A 86 5.86 -7.00 -4.53
N PHE A 87 5.85 -6.66 -3.23
CA PHE A 87 6.52 -5.45 -2.72
C PHE A 87 8.01 -5.60 -2.41
N THR A 88 8.55 -6.83 -2.31
CA THR A 88 9.93 -7.08 -1.86
C THR A 88 10.84 -7.71 -2.92
N ASN A 89 10.72 -7.35 -4.21
CA ASN A 89 11.65 -7.76 -5.27
C ASN A 89 12.13 -6.61 -6.18
#